data_AF-A0A498M3W9-F1
#
_entry.id   AF-A0A498M3W9-F1
#
_cell.length_a   1.000
_cell.length_b   1.000
_cell.length_c   1.000
_cell.angle_alpha   90.00
_cell.angle_beta   90.00
_cell.angle_gamma   90.00
#
_symmetry.space_group_name_H-M   'P 1'
#
loop_
_entity.id
_entity.type
_entity.pdbx_description
1 polymer ?
#
loop_
_entity_poly.entity_id
_entity_poly.type
_entity_poly.pdbx_seq_one_letter_code
_entity_poly.pdbx_strand_id
1 'polypeptide(L)'
;MLKVYRVNRVTITNRPTNGFRINGAVIRIGNSLDIYSNTICATISTLADGATATFSCGGMEGRYMIVHIPGDLKILSLTEVGIYGYLAGNVAVDGAAIQSSTFMSWFAEKAIDSNRGLQKNTSCSSTLNETNPWWRLDLCDVYKISKVVITNRNDCCAERINGAEIHIGNSLENNSNDNPICAVIPAIPACESYNYSCGGMEGRYVNLIIPGDMKILTLCEVEVYGQADKGFTNVTLRWSQTPKRVIQKVNADKISQATSESL
;
A
#
# COMPACT_ATOMS: atom_id res chain seq x y z
N MET A 1 1.32 5.62 9.13
CA MET A 1 1.27 4.14 9.16
C MET A 1 2.48 3.57 8.43
N LEU A 2 2.84 2.31 8.70
CA LEU A 2 4.10 1.73 8.26
C LEU A 2 3.92 0.88 6.97
N LYS A 3 4.40 1.36 5.81
CA LYS A 3 4.25 0.66 4.52
C LYS A 3 5.02 -0.67 4.49
N VAL A 4 4.37 -1.71 3.97
CA VAL A 4 4.91 -3.06 3.75
C VAL A 4 4.78 -3.35 2.26
N TYR A 5 5.79 -3.97 1.65
CA TYR A 5 5.82 -4.26 0.22
C TYR A 5 5.94 -5.75 -0.03
N ARG A 6 5.26 -6.23 -1.07
CA ARG A 6 5.46 -7.57 -1.64
C ARG A 6 6.56 -7.51 -2.68
N VAL A 7 7.72 -8.08 -2.37
CA VAL A 7 8.94 -8.01 -3.19
C VAL A 7 9.05 -9.27 -4.05
N ASN A 8 8.96 -9.07 -5.36
CA ASN A 8 9.06 -10.17 -6.33
C ASN A 8 10.50 -10.41 -6.75
N ARG A 9 11.29 -9.34 -6.90
CA ARG A 9 12.65 -9.42 -7.45
C ARG A 9 13.54 -8.34 -6.85
N VAL A 10 14.83 -8.63 -6.78
CA VAL A 10 15.89 -7.70 -6.37
C VAL A 10 17.01 -7.72 -7.39
N THR A 11 17.63 -6.57 -7.64
CA THR A 11 18.89 -6.48 -8.39
C THR A 11 19.99 -5.89 -7.50
N ILE A 12 21.19 -6.44 -7.65
CA ILE A 12 22.40 -5.96 -6.96
C ILE A 12 23.46 -5.71 -8.01
N THR A 13 23.96 -4.48 -8.09
CA THR A 13 25.13 -4.14 -8.91
C THR A 13 26.35 -4.03 -8.02
N ASN A 14 27.34 -4.87 -8.30
CA ASN A 14 28.59 -4.87 -7.56
C ASN A 14 29.44 -3.64 -7.88
N ARG A 15 30.37 -3.33 -6.98
CA ARG A 15 31.37 -2.30 -7.21
C ARG A 15 32.25 -2.67 -8.42
N PRO A 16 32.68 -1.69 -9.25
CA PRO A 16 33.58 -1.94 -10.39
C PRO A 16 35.01 -2.37 -10.04
N THR A 17 35.39 -2.35 -8.76
CA THR A 17 36.71 -2.77 -8.28
C THR A 17 36.59 -3.44 -6.92
N ASN A 18 37.42 -4.45 -6.66
CA ASN A 18 37.38 -5.27 -5.44
C ASN A 18 36.03 -5.97 -5.23
N GLY A 19 35.39 -6.42 -6.31
CA GLY A 19 34.05 -7.01 -6.27
C GLY A 19 33.96 -8.29 -5.47
N PHE A 20 35.08 -9.01 -5.28
CA PHE A 20 35.15 -10.21 -4.42
C PHE A 20 34.67 -9.97 -2.98
N ARG A 21 34.64 -8.72 -2.51
CA ARG A 21 34.18 -8.36 -1.16
C ARG A 21 32.71 -8.69 -0.90
N ILE A 22 31.89 -8.77 -1.95
CA ILE A 22 30.47 -9.10 -1.83
C ILE A 22 30.21 -10.61 -1.70
N ASN A 23 31.23 -11.45 -1.92
CA ASN A 23 31.06 -12.90 -1.92
C ASN A 23 30.55 -13.38 -0.55
N GLY A 24 29.48 -14.16 -0.56
CA GLY A 24 28.78 -14.62 0.65
C GLY A 24 27.76 -13.62 1.21
N ALA A 25 27.52 -12.49 0.56
CA ALA A 25 26.45 -11.57 0.99
C ALA A 25 25.08 -12.24 0.94
N VAL A 26 24.21 -11.89 1.89
CA VAL A 26 22.87 -12.41 2.03
C VAL A 26 21.87 -11.26 1.96
N ILE A 27 20.84 -11.45 1.14
CA ILE A 27 19.72 -10.53 0.98
C ILE A 27 18.56 -11.06 1.81
N ARG A 28 18.06 -10.25 2.73
CA ARG A 28 16.91 -10.57 3.58
C ARG A 28 15.78 -9.56 3.39
N ILE A 29 14.54 -10.03 3.53
CA ILE A 29 13.32 -9.22 3.42
C ILE A 29 12.42 -9.52 4.62
N GLY A 30 11.87 -8.47 5.23
CA GLY A 30 10.88 -8.62 6.29
C GLY A 30 10.55 -7.31 7.00
N ASN A 31 9.94 -7.42 8.18
CA ASN A 31 9.38 -6.29 8.91
C ASN A 31 10.18 -5.90 10.17
N SER A 32 11.28 -6.60 10.45
CA SER A 32 12.11 -6.38 11.63
C SER A 32 13.36 -5.58 11.31
N LEU A 33 13.81 -4.76 12.27
CA LEU A 33 15.13 -4.13 12.22
C LEU A 33 16.26 -5.12 12.60
N ASP A 34 15.95 -6.19 13.33
CA ASP A 34 16.90 -7.27 13.54
C ASP A 34 17.09 -8.06 12.23
N ILE A 35 18.31 -8.03 11.70
CA ILE A 35 18.67 -8.60 10.41
C ILE A 35 18.28 -10.08 10.35
N TYR A 36 18.56 -10.86 11.39
CA TYR A 36 18.47 -12.32 11.34
C TYR A 36 17.03 -12.85 11.49
N SER A 37 16.14 -12.08 12.10
CA SER A 37 14.71 -12.38 12.15
C SER A 37 13.98 -12.24 10.80
N ASN A 38 14.59 -11.60 9.80
CA ASN A 38 14.01 -11.45 8.46
C ASN A 38 14.32 -12.66 7.56
N THR A 39 13.41 -12.96 6.62
CA THR A 39 13.52 -14.10 5.70
C THR A 39 14.61 -13.89 4.66
N ILE A 40 15.39 -14.93 4.34
CA ILE A 40 16.41 -14.88 3.29
C ILE A 40 15.71 -14.91 1.93
N CYS A 41 15.92 -13.87 1.10
CA CYS A 41 15.57 -13.91 -0.32
C CYS A 41 16.63 -14.64 -1.14
N ALA A 42 17.90 -14.28 -0.97
CA ALA A 42 18.99 -14.85 -1.78
C ALA A 42 20.36 -14.73 -1.11
N THR A 43 21.30 -15.52 -1.60
CA THR A 43 22.73 -15.44 -1.25
C THR A 43 23.55 -15.19 -2.52
N ILE A 44 24.47 -14.23 -2.44
CA ILE A 44 25.40 -13.88 -3.51
C ILE A 44 26.65 -14.73 -3.30
N SER A 45 26.76 -15.85 -4.00
CA SER A 45 27.97 -16.70 -3.93
C SER A 45 29.19 -15.95 -4.45
N THR A 46 29.10 -15.46 -5.69
CA THR A 46 30.10 -14.61 -6.34
C THR A 46 29.43 -13.63 -7.30
N LEU A 47 29.97 -12.43 -7.42
CA LEU A 47 29.52 -11.46 -8.42
C LEU A 47 30.72 -10.67 -8.96
N ALA A 48 30.91 -10.67 -10.28
CA ALA A 48 32.06 -10.01 -10.90
C ALA A 48 32.03 -8.48 -10.69
N ASP A 49 33.19 -7.86 -10.86
CA ASP A 49 33.36 -6.40 -10.76
C ASP A 49 32.40 -5.67 -11.71
N GLY A 50 31.58 -4.76 -11.15
CA GLY A 50 30.60 -3.98 -11.91
C GLY A 50 29.39 -4.76 -12.43
N ALA A 51 29.34 -6.08 -12.24
CA ALA A 51 28.24 -6.91 -12.73
C ALA A 51 26.95 -6.70 -11.91
N THR A 52 25.81 -6.88 -12.57
CA THR A 52 24.49 -6.84 -11.95
C THR A 52 23.90 -8.24 -11.88
N ALA A 53 23.58 -8.71 -10.68
CA ALA A 53 22.81 -9.94 -10.48
C ALA A 53 21.35 -9.63 -10.19
N THR A 54 20.48 -10.56 -10.60
CA THR A 54 19.03 -10.48 -10.38
C THR A 54 18.58 -11.71 -9.58
N PHE A 55 17.80 -11.48 -8.54
CA PHE A 55 17.31 -12.51 -7.61
C PHE A 55 15.79 -12.48 -7.54
N SER A 56 15.16 -13.65 -7.65
CA SER A 56 13.72 -13.80 -7.42
C SER A 56 13.47 -13.97 -5.92
N CYS A 57 12.61 -13.14 -5.35
CA CYS A 57 12.20 -13.21 -3.94
C CYS A 57 10.79 -13.78 -3.76
N GLY A 58 10.13 -14.23 -4.84
CA GLY A 58 8.86 -14.99 -4.75
C GLY A 58 7.67 -14.23 -4.14
N GLY A 59 7.74 -12.91 -4.02
CA GLY A 59 6.70 -12.11 -3.38
C GLY A 59 6.79 -12.10 -1.86
N MET A 60 8.00 -12.17 -1.30
CA MET A 60 8.24 -11.95 0.13
C MET A 60 7.70 -10.60 0.57
N GLU A 61 6.98 -10.57 1.70
CA GLU A 61 6.46 -9.32 2.25
C GLU A 61 7.42 -8.74 3.27
N GLY A 62 7.76 -7.48 3.10
CA GLY A 62 8.67 -6.80 3.98
C GLY A 62 8.66 -5.30 3.79
N ARG A 63 8.93 -4.63 4.89
CA ARG A 63 9.22 -3.21 4.95
C ARG A 63 10.71 -2.92 4.71
N TYR A 64 11.57 -3.84 5.13
CA TYR A 64 13.01 -3.72 5.03
C TYR A 64 13.54 -4.77 4.06
N MET A 65 14.43 -4.32 3.17
CA MET A 65 15.34 -5.18 2.43
C MET A 65 16.76 -4.90 2.95
N ILE A 66 17.44 -5.94 3.40
CA ILE A 66 18.72 -5.85 4.07
C ILE A 66 19.72 -6.69 3.30
N VAL A 67 20.84 -6.06 2.90
CA VAL A 67 22.01 -6.76 2.37
C VAL A 67 23.07 -6.74 3.45
N HIS A 68 23.53 -7.92 3.87
CA HIS A 68 24.60 -8.05 4.87
C HIS A 68 25.57 -9.15 4.47
N ILE A 69 26.81 -9.11 4.98
CA ILE A 69 27.80 -10.16 4.79
C ILE A 69 28.05 -10.78 6.17
N PRO A 70 27.75 -12.07 6.38
CA PRO A 70 28.05 -12.74 7.63
C PRO A 70 29.55 -12.74 7.96
N GLY A 71 29.87 -12.58 9.24
CA GLY A 71 31.22 -12.64 9.79
C GLY A 71 31.86 -11.28 10.04
N ASP A 72 32.99 -11.31 10.75
CA ASP A 72 33.65 -10.10 11.24
C ASP A 72 34.53 -9.44 10.19
N LEU A 73 34.75 -8.13 10.35
CA LEU A 73 35.66 -7.32 9.53
C LEU A 73 35.36 -7.35 8.01
N LYS A 74 34.10 -7.61 7.65
CA LYS A 74 33.63 -7.59 6.26
C LYS A 74 33.33 -6.18 5.80
N ILE A 75 33.58 -5.92 4.51
CA ILE A 75 33.30 -4.63 3.87
C ILE A 75 32.25 -4.87 2.80
N LEU A 76 31.02 -4.44 3.04
CA LEU A 76 29.98 -4.41 2.03
C LEU A 76 30.14 -3.14 1.17
N SER A 77 30.20 -3.32 -0.15
CA SER A 77 30.28 -2.22 -1.11
C SER A 77 29.40 -2.55 -2.31
N LEU A 78 28.37 -1.75 -2.54
CA LEU A 78 27.40 -1.92 -3.61
C LEU A 78 27.37 -0.64 -4.45
N THR A 79 27.17 -0.77 -5.76
CA THR A 79 26.96 0.37 -6.63
C THR A 79 25.48 0.74 -6.70
N GLU A 80 24.61 -0.26 -6.85
CA GLU A 80 23.18 -0.06 -7.05
C GLU A 80 22.40 -1.20 -6.40
N VAL A 81 21.23 -0.89 -5.84
CA VAL A 81 20.27 -1.87 -5.35
C VAL A 81 18.90 -1.52 -5.92
N GLY A 82 18.36 -2.41 -6.74
CA GLY A 82 16.98 -2.31 -7.24
C GLY A 82 16.06 -3.25 -6.49
N ILE A 83 14.90 -2.75 -6.06
CA ILE A 83 13.85 -3.56 -5.43
C ILE A 83 12.61 -3.47 -6.32
N TYR A 84 12.08 -4.63 -6.69
CA TYR A 84 10.94 -4.75 -7.59
C TYR A 84 9.81 -5.45 -6.85
N GLY A 85 8.77 -4.69 -6.54
CA GLY A 85 7.62 -5.14 -5.77
C GLY A 85 6.47 -4.14 -5.84
N TYR A 86 5.44 -4.38 -5.04
CA TYR A 86 4.29 -3.48 -4.92
C TYR A 86 3.86 -3.37 -3.45
N LEU A 87 3.10 -2.33 -3.10
CA LEU A 87 2.60 -2.15 -1.75
C LEU A 87 1.70 -3.35 -1.37
N ALA A 88 2.03 -4.04 -0.29
CA ALA A 88 1.20 -5.07 0.29
C ALA A 88 0.25 -4.39 1.29
N GLY A 89 -0.98 -4.08 0.86
CA GLY A 89 -1.99 -3.49 1.74
C GLY A 89 -3.04 -2.65 1.05
N ASN A 90 -3.80 -1.91 1.87
CA ASN A 90 -4.78 -0.94 1.42
C ASN A 90 -4.05 0.24 0.72
N VAL A 91 -4.23 0.39 -0.59
CA VAL A 91 -3.64 1.49 -1.37
C VAL A 91 -4.41 2.81 -1.23
N ALA A 92 -5.61 2.79 -0.62
CA ALA A 92 -6.43 3.99 -0.45
C ALA A 92 -5.84 5.00 0.53
N VAL A 93 -5.05 4.54 1.51
CA VAL A 93 -4.49 5.39 2.58
C VAL A 93 -3.51 6.46 2.10
N ASP A 94 -2.97 6.30 0.89
CA ASP A 94 -2.07 7.27 0.25
C ASP A 94 -2.79 8.16 -0.79
N GLY A 95 -4.09 7.91 -1.02
CA GLY A 95 -4.89 8.62 -1.99
C GLY A 95 -5.49 9.93 -1.46
N ALA A 96 -6.26 10.60 -2.31
CA ALA A 96 -7.04 11.77 -1.96
C ALA A 96 -8.53 11.50 -2.19
N ALA A 97 -9.33 11.71 -1.15
CA ALA A 97 -10.77 11.49 -1.20
C ALA A 97 -11.54 12.82 -1.31
N ILE A 98 -12.58 12.85 -2.13
CA ILE A 98 -13.56 13.94 -2.19
C ILE A 98 -14.97 13.36 -2.28
N GLN A 99 -16.00 14.17 -2.02
CA GLN A 99 -17.40 13.74 -2.10
C GLN A 99 -18.28 14.88 -2.63
N SER A 100 -19.48 14.54 -3.13
CA SER A 100 -20.43 15.47 -3.75
C SER A 100 -20.84 16.63 -2.85
N SER A 101 -21.04 16.35 -1.56
CA SER A 101 -21.37 17.32 -0.52
C SER A 101 -20.90 16.81 0.84
N THR A 102 -20.80 17.67 1.86
CA THR A 102 -20.32 17.27 3.19
C THR A 102 -21.34 17.59 4.27
N PHE A 103 -21.75 16.57 5.02
CA PHE A 103 -22.57 16.74 6.22
C PHE A 103 -21.69 17.03 7.44
N MET A 104 -21.79 18.26 7.97
CA MET A 104 -21.04 18.70 9.15
C MET A 104 -19.52 18.43 9.01
N SER A 105 -18.94 17.64 9.92
CA SER A 105 -17.52 17.26 9.94
C SER A 105 -17.25 15.86 9.40
N TRP A 106 -18.17 15.28 8.63
CA TRP A 106 -18.08 13.93 8.06
C TRP A 106 -17.40 14.01 6.69
N PHE A 107 -16.16 14.50 6.68
CA PHE A 107 -15.37 14.74 5.48
C PHE A 107 -15.01 13.44 4.73
N ALA A 108 -14.75 13.55 3.43
CA ALA A 108 -14.49 12.41 2.55
C ALA A 108 -13.29 11.56 3.00
N GLU A 109 -12.25 12.20 3.52
CA GLU A 109 -10.98 11.58 3.93
C GLU A 109 -11.14 10.63 5.11
N LYS A 110 -12.23 10.76 5.89
CA LYS A 110 -12.54 9.83 6.98
C LYS A 110 -12.78 8.41 6.48
N ALA A 111 -13.19 8.24 5.22
CA ALA A 111 -13.36 6.91 4.65
C ALA A 111 -12.03 6.22 4.29
N ILE A 112 -10.87 6.88 4.41
CA ILE A 112 -9.56 6.29 4.10
C ILE A 112 -8.53 6.52 5.21
N ASP A 113 -8.99 6.85 6.42
CA ASP A 113 -8.13 7.18 7.56
C ASP A 113 -7.65 5.92 8.32
N SER A 114 -7.98 4.72 7.82
CA SER A 114 -7.70 3.43 8.45
C SER A 114 -8.40 3.23 9.79
N ASN A 115 -9.50 3.94 10.02
CA ASN A 115 -10.36 3.78 11.17
C ASN A 115 -11.77 3.41 10.71
N ARG A 116 -12.04 2.10 10.74
CA ARG A 116 -13.34 1.47 10.43
C ARG A 116 -14.56 1.97 11.23
N GLY A 117 -14.39 2.96 12.11
CA GLY A 117 -15.49 3.56 12.85
C GLY A 117 -16.15 2.59 13.81
N LEU A 118 -15.40 1.59 14.29
CA LEU A 118 -15.89 0.62 15.29
C LEU A 118 -16.15 1.28 16.67
N GLN A 119 -15.69 2.52 16.85
CA GLN A 119 -15.99 3.39 18.00
C GLN A 119 -16.79 4.62 17.53
N LYS A 120 -17.70 5.14 18.37
CA LYS A 120 -18.81 6.04 17.99
C LYS A 120 -18.41 7.30 17.17
N ASN A 121 -19.19 7.53 16.12
CA ASN A 121 -19.60 8.81 15.49
C ASN A 121 -18.55 9.79 14.95
N THR A 122 -17.26 9.47 14.93
CA THR A 122 -16.26 10.44 14.43
C THR A 122 -15.47 9.98 13.21
N SER A 123 -15.59 8.74 12.77
CA SER A 123 -14.69 8.17 11.74
C SER A 123 -15.32 7.89 10.38
N CYS A 124 -16.54 8.36 10.10
CA CYS A 124 -17.18 8.11 8.80
C CYS A 124 -17.27 9.39 7.96
N SER A 125 -17.22 9.24 6.64
CA SER A 125 -17.61 10.27 5.69
C SER A 125 -19.13 10.25 5.47
N SER A 126 -19.72 11.39 5.16
CA SER A 126 -21.15 11.45 4.80
C SER A 126 -21.46 12.68 3.94
N THR A 127 -22.29 12.44 2.92
CA THR A 127 -22.90 13.49 2.13
C THR A 127 -24.12 14.10 2.83
N LEU A 128 -24.59 15.23 2.30
CA LEU A 128 -25.95 15.72 2.55
C LEU A 128 -26.99 14.81 1.88
N ASN A 129 -28.26 15.09 2.15
CA ASN A 129 -29.38 14.50 1.44
C ASN A 129 -29.50 15.14 0.05
N GLU A 130 -29.23 14.38 -1.01
CA GLU A 130 -29.18 14.87 -2.39
C GLU A 130 -29.52 13.79 -3.41
N THR A 131 -29.64 14.17 -4.67
CA THR A 131 -29.80 13.23 -5.79
C THR A 131 -28.43 12.72 -6.23
N ASN A 132 -28.30 11.40 -6.36
CA ASN A 132 -27.06 10.74 -6.82
C ASN A 132 -25.79 11.15 -6.03
N PRO A 133 -25.78 11.08 -4.67
CA PRO A 133 -24.59 11.37 -3.88
C PRO A 133 -23.45 10.44 -4.25
N TRP A 134 -22.24 10.97 -4.27
CA TRP A 134 -21.05 10.20 -4.65
C TRP A 134 -19.83 10.56 -3.78
N TRP A 135 -18.93 9.59 -3.67
CA TRP A 135 -17.62 9.71 -3.06
C TRP A 135 -16.58 9.18 -4.04
N ARG A 136 -15.45 9.87 -4.17
CA ARG A 136 -14.36 9.51 -5.09
C ARG A 136 -13.02 9.47 -4.38
N LEU A 137 -12.26 8.42 -4.66
CA LEU A 137 -10.84 8.30 -4.35
C LEU A 137 -9.99 8.50 -5.60
N ASP A 138 -9.00 9.38 -5.52
CA ASP A 138 -7.87 9.44 -6.44
C ASP A 138 -6.69 8.66 -5.84
N LEU A 139 -6.31 7.55 -6.47
CA LEU A 139 -5.17 6.71 -6.06
C LEU A 139 -3.81 7.29 -6.47
N CYS A 140 -3.79 8.48 -7.09
CA CYS A 140 -2.62 9.20 -7.63
C CYS A 140 -1.90 8.50 -8.81
N ASP A 141 -2.10 7.21 -9.01
CA ASP A 141 -1.61 6.44 -10.15
C ASP A 141 -2.64 5.37 -10.55
N VAL A 142 -2.43 4.72 -11.68
CA VAL A 142 -3.32 3.65 -12.18
C VAL A 142 -2.99 2.33 -11.48
N TYR A 143 -4.02 1.62 -11.02
CA TYR A 143 -3.89 0.30 -10.38
C TYR A 143 -4.80 -0.74 -11.05
N LYS A 144 -4.34 -1.99 -11.13
CA LYS A 144 -5.17 -3.18 -11.31
C LYS A 144 -5.76 -3.57 -9.96
N ILE A 145 -7.01 -3.17 -9.74
CA ILE A 145 -7.73 -3.32 -8.47
C ILE A 145 -8.34 -4.72 -8.41
N SER A 146 -7.89 -5.52 -7.44
CA SER A 146 -8.37 -6.89 -7.22
C SER A 146 -9.60 -6.95 -6.34
N LYS A 147 -9.68 -6.08 -5.32
CA LYS A 147 -10.84 -5.97 -4.44
C LYS A 147 -10.96 -4.58 -3.80
N VAL A 148 -12.20 -4.25 -3.45
CA VAL A 148 -12.57 -3.10 -2.62
C VAL A 148 -13.29 -3.63 -1.39
N VAL A 149 -12.94 -3.15 -0.21
CA VAL A 149 -13.61 -3.48 1.07
C VAL A 149 -14.30 -2.24 1.58
N ILE A 150 -15.59 -2.35 1.87
CA ILE A 150 -16.41 -1.23 2.35
C ILE A 150 -16.89 -1.54 3.76
N THR A 151 -16.66 -0.62 4.69
CA THR A 151 -17.20 -0.67 6.05
C THR A 151 -18.37 0.28 6.19
N ASN A 152 -19.51 -0.25 6.62
CA ASN A 152 -20.73 0.51 6.78
C ASN A 152 -20.85 1.15 8.17
N ARG A 153 -21.78 2.10 8.28
CA ARG A 153 -22.15 2.81 9.51
C ARG A 153 -22.57 1.86 10.64
N ASN A 154 -22.24 2.20 11.89
CA ASN A 154 -22.36 1.30 13.05
C ASN A 154 -23.61 1.55 13.93
N ASP A 155 -24.15 2.76 13.99
CA ASP A 155 -25.12 3.21 15.00
C ASP A 155 -26.57 3.17 14.49
N CYS A 156 -26.80 3.58 13.24
CA CYS A 156 -28.10 3.55 12.59
C CYS A 156 -27.94 3.49 11.08
N CYS A 157 -29.08 3.35 10.39
CA CYS A 157 -29.21 3.80 9.01
C CYS A 157 -28.33 3.04 8.01
N ALA A 158 -27.98 1.78 8.34
CA ALA A 158 -27.11 0.93 7.55
C ALA A 158 -27.68 0.66 6.14
N GLU A 159 -29.01 0.68 6.01
CA GLU A 159 -29.74 0.49 4.76
C GLU A 159 -29.49 1.60 3.73
N ARG A 160 -28.93 2.75 4.13
CA ARG A 160 -28.68 3.88 3.21
C ARG A 160 -27.72 3.53 2.09
N ILE A 161 -26.79 2.60 2.31
CA ILE A 161 -25.81 2.16 1.29
C ILE A 161 -26.41 1.17 0.27
N ASN A 162 -27.63 0.68 0.49
CA ASN A 162 -28.24 -0.30 -0.38
C ASN A 162 -28.44 0.27 -1.79
N GLY A 163 -27.94 -0.46 -2.79
CA GLY A 163 -27.95 -0.04 -4.19
C GLY A 163 -26.79 0.88 -4.58
N ALA A 164 -25.82 1.12 -3.69
CA ALA A 164 -24.61 1.85 -4.05
C ALA A 164 -23.79 1.08 -5.09
N GLU A 165 -23.22 1.78 -6.05
CA GLU A 165 -22.41 1.22 -7.14
C GLU A 165 -20.95 1.60 -6.94
N ILE A 166 -20.04 0.63 -7.10
CA ILE A 166 -18.59 0.82 -7.06
C ILE A 166 -18.09 0.90 -8.50
N HIS A 167 -17.54 2.04 -8.90
CA HIS A 167 -16.99 2.28 -10.24
C HIS A 167 -15.47 2.41 -10.19
N ILE A 168 -14.79 1.84 -11.19
CA ILE A 168 -13.33 1.87 -11.28
C ILE A 168 -12.92 2.26 -12.70
N GLY A 169 -12.06 3.27 -12.83
CA GLY A 169 -11.50 3.63 -14.12
C GLY A 169 -10.61 4.87 -14.08
N ASN A 170 -10.35 5.42 -15.26
CA ASN A 170 -9.41 6.53 -15.45
C ASN A 170 -10.11 7.84 -15.90
N SER A 171 -11.42 7.80 -16.17
CA SER A 171 -12.17 8.98 -16.60
C SER A 171 -12.63 9.83 -15.40
N LEU A 172 -12.60 11.14 -15.56
CA LEU A 172 -13.20 12.12 -14.65
C LEU A 172 -14.58 12.61 -15.15
N GLU A 173 -15.04 12.15 -16.31
CA GLU A 173 -16.37 12.48 -16.84
C GLU A 173 -17.46 12.11 -15.83
N ASN A 174 -18.48 12.97 -15.72
CA ASN A 174 -19.54 12.85 -14.71
C ASN A 174 -19.00 12.55 -13.29
N ASN A 175 -17.92 13.23 -12.88
CA ASN A 175 -17.24 13.01 -11.61
C ASN A 175 -16.73 11.57 -11.40
N SER A 176 -16.40 10.85 -12.47
CA SER A 176 -15.97 9.43 -12.47
C SER A 176 -17.09 8.41 -12.22
N ASN A 177 -18.34 8.85 -12.18
CA ASN A 177 -19.51 7.97 -12.01
C ASN A 177 -19.81 7.11 -13.25
N ASP A 178 -19.29 7.47 -14.42
CA ASP A 178 -19.52 6.72 -15.66
C ASP A 178 -18.44 5.66 -15.94
N ASN A 179 -17.44 5.52 -15.06
CA ASN A 179 -16.45 4.45 -15.19
C ASN A 179 -17.12 3.07 -15.03
N PRO A 180 -16.53 1.98 -15.56
CA PRO A 180 -17.10 0.64 -15.42
C PRO A 180 -17.40 0.23 -13.97
N ILE A 181 -18.54 -0.44 -13.77
CA ILE A 181 -18.97 -0.95 -12.46
C ILE A 181 -18.15 -2.18 -12.09
N CYS A 182 -17.51 -2.15 -10.91
CA CYS A 182 -16.94 -3.32 -10.25
C CYS A 182 -18.04 -4.16 -9.57
N ALA A 183 -18.88 -3.51 -8.75
CA ALA A 183 -19.92 -4.20 -8.00
C ALA A 183 -21.07 -3.25 -7.63
N VAL A 184 -22.24 -3.82 -7.41
CA VAL A 184 -23.38 -3.17 -6.78
C VAL A 184 -23.52 -3.72 -5.36
N ILE A 185 -23.67 -2.84 -4.38
CA ILE A 185 -23.79 -3.17 -2.96
C ILE A 185 -25.26 -3.49 -2.66
N PRO A 186 -25.66 -4.76 -2.44
CA PRO A 186 -27.05 -5.08 -2.15
C PRO A 186 -27.45 -4.59 -0.76
N ALA A 187 -26.60 -4.89 0.23
CA ALA A 187 -26.68 -4.41 1.59
C ALA A 187 -25.36 -4.71 2.31
N ILE A 188 -25.01 -3.90 3.30
CA ILE A 188 -23.97 -4.20 4.26
C ILE A 188 -24.59 -3.98 5.64
N PRO A 189 -24.64 -4.98 6.54
CA PRO A 189 -25.18 -4.77 7.88
C PRO A 189 -24.40 -3.70 8.65
N ALA A 190 -25.00 -3.17 9.72
CA ALA A 190 -24.36 -2.17 10.55
C ALA A 190 -23.04 -2.70 11.13
N CYS A 191 -21.99 -1.88 11.11
CA CYS A 191 -20.66 -2.21 11.66
C CYS A 191 -19.90 -3.33 10.92
N GLU A 192 -20.43 -3.83 9.79
CA GLU A 192 -19.79 -4.89 9.01
C GLU A 192 -18.94 -4.32 7.86
N SER A 193 -17.93 -5.10 7.48
CA SER A 193 -17.09 -4.85 6.31
C SER A 193 -17.32 -5.93 5.26
N TYR A 194 -17.64 -5.53 4.03
CA TYR A 194 -17.88 -6.46 2.93
C TYR A 194 -16.85 -6.28 1.82
N ASN A 195 -16.44 -7.42 1.26
CA ASN A 195 -15.40 -7.50 0.25
C ASN A 195 -16.03 -7.67 -1.13
N TYR A 196 -15.71 -6.77 -2.06
CA TYR A 196 -16.15 -6.80 -3.44
C TYR A 196 -14.96 -7.10 -4.34
N SER A 197 -15.00 -8.21 -5.07
CA SER A 197 -13.93 -8.55 -6.02
C SER A 197 -14.13 -7.79 -7.32
N CYS A 198 -13.09 -7.10 -7.77
CA CYS A 198 -13.11 -6.28 -8.99
C CYS A 198 -12.29 -6.90 -10.12
N GLY A 199 -11.89 -8.17 -10.03
CA GLY A 199 -11.30 -8.92 -11.16
C GLY A 199 -10.00 -8.34 -11.75
N GLY A 200 -9.31 -7.42 -11.08
CA GLY A 200 -8.14 -6.75 -11.63
C GLY A 200 -8.46 -5.57 -12.55
N MET A 201 -9.66 -4.98 -12.44
CA MET A 201 -10.05 -3.76 -13.17
C MET A 201 -9.00 -2.68 -13.01
N GLU A 202 -8.65 -2.05 -14.13
CA GLU A 202 -7.64 -1.00 -14.16
C GLU A 202 -8.28 0.37 -13.93
N GLY A 203 -7.77 1.12 -12.96
CA GLY A 203 -8.25 2.47 -12.68
C GLY A 203 -7.38 3.25 -11.71
N ARG A 204 -7.35 4.57 -11.90
CA ARG A 204 -6.83 5.55 -10.95
C ARG A 204 -7.90 6.01 -9.97
N TYR A 205 -9.16 6.03 -10.41
CA TYR A 205 -10.29 6.50 -9.63
C TYR A 205 -11.15 5.33 -9.17
N VAL A 206 -11.52 5.36 -7.88
CA VAL A 206 -12.56 4.49 -7.31
C VAL A 206 -13.71 5.38 -6.87
N ASN A 207 -14.88 5.20 -7.46
CA ASN A 207 -16.09 5.94 -7.14
C ASN A 207 -17.11 5.06 -6.44
N LEU A 208 -17.80 5.61 -5.45
CA LEU A 208 -19.02 5.06 -4.89
C LEU A 208 -20.14 6.06 -5.12
N ILE A 209 -21.22 5.64 -5.78
CA ILE A 209 -22.41 6.46 -6.05
C ILE A 209 -23.66 5.71 -5.60
N ILE A 210 -24.65 6.43 -5.08
CA ILE A 210 -25.98 5.87 -4.82
C ILE A 210 -26.98 6.51 -5.78
N PRO A 211 -27.40 5.82 -6.85
CA PRO A 211 -28.41 6.34 -7.75
C PRO A 211 -29.76 6.58 -7.06
N GLY A 212 -30.43 7.64 -7.48
CA GLY A 212 -31.78 8.01 -7.04
C GLY A 212 -31.83 9.29 -6.23
N ASP A 213 -33.06 9.71 -5.96
CA ASP A 213 -33.36 10.93 -5.22
C ASP A 213 -33.33 10.73 -3.72
N MET A 214 -33.02 11.82 -3.02
CA MET A 214 -33.03 11.91 -1.57
C MET A 214 -32.17 10.83 -0.88
N LYS A 215 -30.97 10.60 -1.41
CA LYS A 215 -30.01 9.63 -0.90
C LYS A 215 -28.95 10.32 -0.05
N ILE A 216 -28.36 9.53 0.85
CA ILE A 216 -27.22 9.94 1.68
C ILE A 216 -26.19 8.81 1.58
N LEU A 217 -24.99 9.12 1.10
CA LEU A 217 -23.88 8.17 1.09
C LEU A 217 -23.06 8.37 2.37
N THR A 218 -22.92 7.31 3.16
CA THR A 218 -22.07 7.28 4.36
C THR A 218 -21.10 6.11 4.26
N LEU A 219 -19.81 6.36 4.44
CA LEU A 219 -18.75 5.35 4.34
C LEU A 219 -17.84 5.48 5.56
N CYS A 220 -17.65 4.39 6.31
CA CYS A 220 -16.77 4.41 7.49
C CYS A 220 -15.35 3.95 7.16
N GLU A 221 -15.18 3.10 6.17
CA GLU A 221 -13.85 2.81 5.60
C GLU A 221 -14.03 2.27 4.18
N VAL A 222 -13.13 2.66 3.29
CA VAL A 222 -12.95 2.16 1.94
C VAL A 222 -11.51 1.71 1.81
N GLU A 223 -11.32 0.39 1.77
CA GLU A 223 -10.01 -0.20 1.54
C GLU A 223 -9.92 -0.69 0.10
N VAL A 224 -8.88 -0.26 -0.61
CA VAL A 224 -8.65 -0.66 -2.00
C VAL A 224 -7.40 -1.53 -2.05
N TYR A 225 -7.48 -2.68 -2.71
CA TYR A 225 -6.35 -3.58 -2.88
C TYR A 225 -6.11 -3.82 -4.36
N GLY A 226 -4.87 -3.62 -4.79
CA GLY A 226 -4.50 -3.74 -6.19
C GLY A 226 -3.00 -3.62 -6.39
N GLN A 227 -2.58 -3.76 -7.64
CA GLN A 227 -1.18 -3.60 -8.06
C GLN A 227 -1.10 -2.41 -9.02
N ALA A 228 -0.14 -1.51 -8.84
CA ALA A 228 0.05 -0.41 -9.78
C ALA A 228 0.25 -0.95 -11.21
N ASP A 229 -0.50 -0.41 -12.17
CA ASP A 229 -0.53 -0.87 -13.57
C ASP A 229 0.75 -0.47 -14.33
N LYS A 230 1.45 0.57 -13.87
CA LYS A 230 2.86 0.74 -14.21
C LYS A 230 3.62 -0.42 -13.60
N GLY A 231 3.79 -1.46 -14.41
CA GLY A 231 4.59 -2.64 -14.10
C GLY A 231 5.84 -2.20 -13.38
N PHE A 232 5.91 -2.54 -12.10
CA PHE A 232 6.95 -2.09 -11.19
C PHE A 232 6.97 -0.55 -11.10
N THR A 233 6.49 0.02 -9.99
CA THR A 233 7.22 1.15 -9.44
C THR A 233 8.61 0.62 -9.15
N ASN A 234 9.50 0.76 -10.12
CA ASN A 234 10.92 0.56 -9.93
C ASN A 234 11.31 1.55 -8.86
N VAL A 235 11.31 1.11 -7.60
CA VAL A 235 12.05 1.77 -6.56
C VAL A 235 13.51 1.43 -6.85
N THR A 236 14.05 2.09 -7.88
CA THR A 236 15.48 2.08 -8.18
C THR A 236 16.10 3.06 -7.20
N LEU A 237 16.58 2.56 -6.07
CA LEU A 237 17.29 3.39 -5.12
C LEU A 237 18.72 3.58 -5.62
N ARG A 238 18.88 4.52 -6.56
CA ARG A 238 20.24 4.93 -6.96
C ARG A 238 20.89 5.65 -5.81
N TRP A 239 22.10 5.22 -5.43
CA TRP A 239 22.89 5.86 -4.38
C TRP A 239 23.05 7.37 -4.61
N SER A 240 23.10 7.81 -5.88
CA SER A 240 23.22 9.21 -6.26
C SER A 240 21.90 10.00 -6.24
N GLN A 241 20.74 9.32 -6.26
CA GLN A 241 19.42 9.97 -6.42
C GLN A 241 18.49 9.76 -5.21
N THR A 242 18.90 8.93 -4.24
CA THR A 242 18.07 8.57 -3.09
C THR A 242 18.41 9.42 -1.86
N PRO A 243 17.44 10.05 -1.18
CA PRO A 243 17.69 10.78 0.06
C PRO A 243 18.33 9.88 1.12
N LYS A 244 19.34 10.40 1.85
CA LYS A 244 20.05 9.69 2.94
C LYS A 244 19.13 9.12 4.04
N ARG A 245 17.87 9.55 4.13
CA ARG A 245 16.89 9.04 5.12
C ARG A 245 16.31 7.67 4.76
N VAL A 246 16.28 7.31 3.47
CA VAL A 246 15.71 6.05 2.94
C VAL A 246 16.73 4.91 3.01
N ILE A 247 18.02 5.23 2.87
CA ILE A 247 19.13 4.28 2.96
C ILE A 247 19.80 4.45 4.32
N GLN A 248 19.72 3.43 5.17
CA GLN A 248 20.30 3.47 6.51
C GLN A 248 21.39 2.41 6.65
N LYS A 249 22.55 2.81 7.17
CA LYS A 249 23.56 1.86 7.64
C LYS A 249 23.12 1.33 8.99
N VAL A 250 22.76 0.04 9.05
CA VAL A 250 22.42 -0.65 10.30
C VAL A 250 23.65 -1.46 10.73
N ASN A 251 24.16 -1.20 11.94
CA ASN A 251 25.19 -2.05 12.55
C ASN A 251 24.48 -3.19 13.28
N ALA A 252 24.87 -4.44 13.02
CA ALA A 252 24.32 -5.61 13.70
C ALA A 252 24.52 -5.56 15.23
N ASP A 253 25.54 -4.85 15.71
CA ASP A 253 25.95 -4.85 17.12
C ASP A 253 25.24 -3.80 18.01
N LYS A 254 24.13 -3.19 17.57
CA LYS A 254 23.38 -2.18 18.36
C LYS A 254 21.90 -2.50 18.57
N ILE A 255 21.54 -3.77 18.66
CA ILE A 255 20.19 -4.18 19.14
C ILE A 255 20.36 -5.02 20.41
N SER A 256 20.92 -4.41 21.44
CA SER A 256 20.82 -4.90 22.82
C SER A 256 20.88 -3.73 23.80
N GLN A 257 19.97 -2.77 23.66
CA GLN A 257 19.65 -1.79 24.71
C GLN A 257 18.34 -1.08 24.38
N ALA A 258 17.24 -1.80 24.58
CA ALA A 258 15.91 -1.22 24.75
C ALA A 258 15.08 -2.13 25.66
N THR A 259 15.64 -2.49 26.81
CA THR A 259 14.90 -3.06 27.95
C THR A 259 15.54 -2.55 29.23
N SER A 260 15.17 -1.36 29.65
CA SER A 260 15.02 -0.94 31.06
C SER A 260 14.98 0.59 31.12
N GLU A 261 13.78 1.14 31.23
CA GLU A 261 13.55 2.33 32.05
C GLU A 261 12.03 2.41 32.29
N SER A 262 11.61 1.65 33.31
CA SER A 262 10.40 1.92 34.08
C SER A 262 10.83 1.92 35.54
N LEU A 263 10.93 3.12 36.11
CA LEU A 263 10.61 3.45 37.49
C LEU A 263 10.10 4.89 37.50
#